data_AF-A0A0N0PF51-F1
#
_entry.id   AF-A0A0N0PF51-F1
#
_cell.length_a   1.000
_cell.length_b   1.000
_cell.length_c   1.000
_cell.angle_alpha   90.00
_cell.angle_beta   90.00
_cell.angle_gamma   90.00
#
_symmetry.space_group_name_H-M   'P 1'
#
loop_
_entity.id
_entity.type
_entity.pdbx_description
1 polymer ?
#
loop_
_entity_poly.entity_id
_entity_poly.type
_entity_poly.pdbx_seq_one_letter_code
_entity_poly.pdbx_strand_id
1 'polypeptide(L)'
;MANAEDLNRLTSCSLVLLGHIFLSINNSRESMNMVTPAMQLASKIPDVHVQLWASAILKDLYRLAGDTERENEAYQMHCNYSQALLKDHFQATQLPQHVLVQWTSGPPPALPPSLPPPSALSNPT
;
A
#
# COMPACT_ATOMS: atom_id res chain seq x y z
N MET A 1 -18.61 10.07 4.59
CA MET A 1 -17.29 9.58 5.01
C MET A 1 -16.44 9.11 3.81
N ALA A 2 -17.02 8.43 2.80
CA ALA A 2 -16.33 8.01 1.57
C ALA A 2 -15.59 9.14 0.82
N ASN A 3 -16.22 10.32 0.66
CA ASN A 3 -15.60 11.45 -0.06
C ASN A 3 -14.24 11.90 0.52
N ALA A 4 -14.06 11.83 1.84
CA ALA A 4 -12.79 12.23 2.46
C ALA A 4 -11.69 11.19 2.23
N GLU A 5 -12.03 9.90 2.20
CA GLU A 5 -11.08 8.83 1.92
C GLU A 5 -10.64 8.88 0.45
N ASP A 6 -11.59 8.96 -0.49
CA ASP A 6 -11.29 9.03 -1.92
C ASP A 6 -10.44 10.26 -2.27
N LEU A 7 -10.77 11.42 -1.69
CA LEU A 7 -10.00 12.64 -1.85
C LEU A 7 -8.57 12.50 -1.34
N ASN A 8 -8.39 11.89 -0.17
CA ASN A 8 -7.08 11.71 0.41
C ASN A 8 -6.25 10.66 -0.35
N ARG A 9 -6.86 9.60 -0.92
CA ARG A 9 -6.18 8.67 -1.84
C ARG A 9 -5.66 9.40 -3.07
N LEU A 10 -6.53 10.18 -3.73
CA LEU A 10 -6.16 10.96 -4.90
C LEU A 10 -5.05 11.99 -4.57
N THR A 11 -5.16 12.65 -3.42
CA THR A 11 -4.16 13.61 -2.94
C THR A 11 -2.82 12.94 -2.70
N SER A 12 -2.82 11.78 -2.04
CA SER A 12 -1.59 11.02 -1.76
C SER A 12 -0.90 10.57 -3.05
N CYS A 13 -1.64 9.99 -4.00
CA CYS A 13 -1.12 9.63 -5.31
C CYS A 13 -0.51 10.83 -6.05
N SER A 14 -1.19 11.98 -6.02
CA SER A 14 -0.72 13.20 -6.67
C SER A 14 0.59 13.71 -6.05
N LEU A 15 0.72 13.67 -4.73
CA LEU A 15 1.94 14.06 -4.01
C LEU A 15 3.10 13.12 -4.30
N VAL A 16 2.88 11.80 -4.34
CA VAL A 16 3.93 10.83 -4.71
C VAL A 16 4.41 11.06 -6.14
N LEU A 17 3.49 11.27 -7.09
CA LEU A 17 3.83 11.55 -8.48
C LEU A 17 4.65 12.83 -8.62
N LEU A 18 4.22 13.90 -7.94
CA LEU A 18 4.94 15.17 -7.95
C LEU A 18 6.34 15.02 -7.32
N GLY A 19 6.45 14.25 -6.24
CA GLY A 19 7.72 13.86 -5.63
C GLY A 19 8.66 13.16 -6.60
N HIS A 20 8.14 12.20 -7.38
CA HIS A 20 8.91 11.50 -8.40
C HIS A 20 9.37 12.42 -9.53
N ILE A 21 8.53 13.36 -9.98
CA ILE A 21 8.90 14.37 -10.97
C ILE A 21 10.04 15.25 -10.45
N PHE A 22 9.93 15.77 -9.22
CA PHE A 22 10.99 16.57 -8.61
C PHE A 22 12.29 15.80 -8.45
N LEU A 23 12.24 14.52 -8.09
CA LEU A 23 13.43 13.67 -8.04
C LEU A 23 14.07 13.51 -9.43
N SER A 24 13.24 13.33 -10.47
CA SER A 24 13.71 13.14 -11.86
C SER A 24 14.42 14.38 -12.42
N ILE A 25 14.05 15.58 -11.97
CA ILE A 25 14.76 16.83 -12.32
C ILE A 25 15.88 17.18 -11.33
N ASN A 26 16.30 16.22 -10.49
CA ASN A 26 17.35 16.35 -9.49
C ASN A 26 17.07 17.40 -8.41
N ASN A 27 15.79 17.71 -8.15
CA ASN A 27 15.35 18.57 -7.06
C ASN A 27 14.92 17.72 -5.85
N SER A 28 15.91 17.18 -5.15
CA SER A 28 15.71 16.27 -4.01
C SER A 28 14.98 16.94 -2.84
N ARG A 29 15.18 18.24 -2.61
CA ARG A 29 14.50 18.99 -1.53
C ARG A 29 12.99 19.06 -1.77
N GLU A 30 12.57 19.52 -2.95
CA GLU A 30 11.13 19.60 -3.25
C GLU A 30 10.49 18.22 -3.33
N SER A 31 11.24 17.22 -3.83
CA SER A 31 10.79 15.83 -3.80
C SER A 31 10.50 15.36 -2.37
N MET A 32 11.43 15.58 -1.44
CA MET A 32 11.25 15.21 -0.03
C MET A 32 10.03 15.89 0.61
N ASN A 33 9.82 17.17 0.30
CA ASN A 33 8.69 17.96 0.81
C ASN A 33 7.34 17.44 0.31
N MET A 34 7.29 16.78 -0.85
CA MET A 34 6.07 16.18 -1.39
C MET A 34 5.85 14.74 -0.92
N VAL A 35 6.92 13.93 -0.84
CA VAL A 35 6.81 12.48 -0.55
C VAL A 35 6.54 12.22 0.93
N THR A 36 7.11 13.02 1.85
CA THR A 36 6.90 12.86 3.29
C THR A 36 5.41 12.97 3.70
N PRO A 37 4.67 14.02 3.32
CA PRO A 37 3.24 14.08 3.62
C PRO A 37 2.43 13.02 2.86
N ALA A 38 2.84 12.63 1.66
CA ALA A 38 2.20 11.53 0.92
C ALA A 38 2.24 10.21 1.71
N MET A 39 3.41 9.87 2.26
CA MET A 39 3.56 8.69 3.10
C MET A 39 2.66 8.76 4.34
N GLN A 40 2.60 9.90 5.01
CA GLN A 40 1.74 10.09 6.19
C GLN A 40 0.25 9.94 5.87
N LEU A 41 -0.19 10.45 4.71
CA LEU A 41 -1.55 10.28 4.22
C LEU A 41 -1.85 8.83 3.84
N ALA A 42 -0.92 8.16 3.17
CA ALA A 42 -1.05 6.74 2.82
C ALA A 42 -1.11 5.83 4.05
N SER A 43 -0.49 6.21 5.17
CA SER A 43 -0.65 5.50 6.44
C SER A 43 -2.02 5.67 7.10
N LYS A 44 -2.75 6.76 6.78
CA LYS A 44 -4.13 6.97 7.27
C LYS A 44 -5.15 6.21 6.43
N ILE A 45 -4.84 5.98 5.16
CA ILE A 45 -5.71 5.30 4.21
C ILE A 45 -4.84 4.21 3.61
N PRO A 46 -4.79 3.03 4.27
CA PRO A 46 -3.73 2.02 4.12
C PRO A 46 -3.64 1.48 2.70
N ASP A 47 -3.14 2.31 1.81
CA ASP A 47 -2.99 2.08 0.38
C ASP A 47 -1.56 1.60 0.17
N VAL A 48 -1.43 0.27 0.22
CA VAL A 48 -0.13 -0.38 0.23
C VAL A 48 0.68 -0.05 -1.03
N HIS A 49 0.03 0.24 -2.16
CA HIS A 49 0.70 0.62 -3.41
C HIS A 49 1.35 1.99 -3.28
N VAL A 50 0.62 2.97 -2.73
CA VAL A 50 1.15 4.32 -2.50
C VAL A 50 2.25 4.30 -1.45
N GLN A 51 2.11 3.51 -0.38
CA GLN A 51 3.17 3.31 0.62
C GLN A 51 4.42 2.68 0.01
N LEU A 52 4.26 1.66 -0.84
CA LEU A 52 5.37 1.00 -1.52
C LEU A 52 6.10 1.98 -2.46
N TRP A 53 5.36 2.83 -3.16
CA TRP A 53 5.94 3.81 -4.07
C TRP A 53 6.63 4.95 -3.32
N ALA A 54 6.00 5.50 -2.28
CA ALA A 54 6.58 6.55 -1.45
C ALA A 54 7.86 6.08 -0.72
N SER A 55 7.87 4.86 -0.20
CA SER A 55 9.06 4.30 0.48
C SER A 55 10.24 4.11 -0.47
N ALA A 56 9.99 3.72 -1.73
CA ALA A 56 11.05 3.63 -2.75
C ALA A 56 11.69 5.00 -3.02
N ILE A 57 10.86 6.05 -3.17
CA ILE A 57 11.35 7.42 -3.41
C ILE A 57 12.10 7.96 -2.18
N LEU A 58 11.58 7.74 -0.96
CA LEU A 58 12.25 8.16 0.28
C LEU A 58 13.63 7.52 0.42
N LYS A 59 13.75 6.22 0.14
CA LYS A 59 15.03 5.51 0.14
C LYS A 59 16.02 6.19 -0.81
N ASP A 60 15.60 6.47 -2.05
CA ASP A 60 16.47 7.13 -3.03
C ASP A 60 16.86 8.56 -2.60
N LEU A 61 15.95 9.30 -1.98
CA LEU A 61 16.22 10.63 -1.45
C LEU A 61 17.20 10.62 -0.27
N TYR A 62 17.06 9.67 0.66
CA TYR A 62 17.99 9.53 1.78
C TYR A 62 19.37 9.10 1.31
N ARG A 63 19.44 8.22 0.31
CA ARG A 63 20.69 7.87 -0.36
C ARG A 63 21.36 9.09 -0.98
N LEU A 64 20.60 9.95 -1.66
CA LEU A 64 21.12 11.21 -2.24
C LEU A 64 21.56 12.22 -1.17
N ALA A 65 20.91 12.23 0.00
CA ALA A 65 21.28 13.06 1.13
C ALA A 65 22.48 12.52 1.92
N GLY A 66 22.93 11.29 1.64
CA GLY A 66 23.98 10.62 2.40
C GLY A 66 23.54 10.14 3.79
N ASP A 67 22.22 10.04 4.04
CA ASP A 67 21.65 9.61 5.32
C ASP A 67 21.39 8.10 5.29
N THR A 68 22.41 7.33 5.66
CA THR A 68 22.38 5.85 5.61
C THR A 68 21.39 5.24 6.61
N GLU A 69 21.18 5.86 7.76
CA GLU A 69 20.24 5.33 8.77
C GLU A 69 18.81 5.40 8.23
N ARG A 70 18.39 6.57 7.73
CA ARG A 70 17.05 6.74 7.17
C ARG A 70 16.84 6.01 5.85
N GLU A 71 17.89 5.88 5.03
CA GLU A 71 17.86 5.02 3.85
C GLU A 71 17.51 3.58 4.23
N ASN A 72 18.17 3.04 5.27
CA ASN A 72 17.92 1.68 5.72
C ASN A 72 16.52 1.51 6.33
N GLU A 73 16.03 2.50 7.07
CA GLU A 73 14.64 2.50 7.56
C GLU A 73 13.63 2.50 6.40
N ALA A 74 13.84 3.36 5.39
CA ALA A 74 12.99 3.42 4.21
C ALA A 74 13.02 2.11 3.40
N TYR A 75 14.20 1.48 3.32
CA TYR A 75 14.36 0.17 2.70
C TYR A 75 13.58 -0.92 3.46
N GLN A 76 13.70 -0.97 4.78
CA GLN A 76 12.96 -1.93 5.61
C GLN A 76 11.44 -1.75 5.46
N MET A 77 10.97 -0.50 5.49
CA MET A 77 9.56 -0.20 5.22
C MET A 77 9.12 -0.73 3.85
N HIS A 78 9.90 -0.46 2.80
CA HIS A 78 9.62 -0.94 1.46
C HIS A 78 9.53 -2.48 1.38
N CYS A 79 10.47 -3.19 2.01
CA CYS A 79 10.45 -4.65 2.10
C CYS A 79 9.23 -5.18 2.86
N ASN A 80 8.83 -4.51 3.94
CA ASN A 80 7.64 -4.90 4.71
C ASN A 80 6.36 -4.76 3.89
N TYR A 81 6.18 -3.63 3.19
CA TYR A 81 5.03 -3.42 2.32
C TYR A 81 5.01 -4.41 1.15
N SER A 82 6.17 -4.69 0.55
CA SER A 82 6.29 -5.66 -0.54
C SER A 82 5.89 -7.08 -0.08
N GLN A 83 6.39 -7.52 1.08
CA GLN A 83 6.04 -8.81 1.65
C GLN A 83 4.55 -8.90 2.01
N ALA A 84 3.98 -7.84 2.59
CA ALA A 84 2.55 -7.79 2.89
C ALA A 84 1.70 -7.94 1.62
N LEU A 85 2.05 -7.20 0.56
CA LEU A 85 1.36 -7.28 -0.74
C LEU A 85 1.49 -8.67 -1.37
N LEU A 86 2.68 -9.25 -1.37
CA LEU A 86 2.92 -10.61 -1.89
C LEU A 86 2.12 -11.67 -1.12
N LYS A 87 2.09 -11.57 0.20
CA LYS A 87 1.33 -12.48 1.06
C LYS A 87 -0.17 -12.38 0.78
N ASP A 88 -0.70 -11.15 0.69
CA ASP A 88 -2.11 -10.91 0.38
C ASP A 88 -2.48 -11.45 -1.01
N HIS A 89 -1.65 -11.15 -2.02
CA HIS A 89 -1.84 -11.68 -3.37
C HIS A 89 -1.83 -13.21 -3.39
N PHE A 90 -0.86 -13.83 -2.73
CA PHE A 90 -0.79 -15.28 -2.63
C PHE A 90 -2.04 -15.86 -1.95
N GLN A 91 -2.44 -15.31 -0.81
CA GLN A 91 -3.65 -15.75 -0.10
C GLN A 91 -4.91 -15.61 -0.95
N ALA A 92 -5.05 -14.48 -1.65
CA ALA A 92 -6.15 -14.24 -2.58
C ALA A 92 -6.20 -15.36 -3.62
N THR A 93 -5.10 -15.68 -4.30
CA THR A 93 -5.10 -16.75 -5.33
C THR A 93 -5.46 -18.14 -4.81
N GLN A 94 -5.28 -18.41 -3.51
CA GLN A 94 -5.66 -19.68 -2.89
C GLN A 94 -7.13 -19.72 -2.44
N LEU A 95 -7.87 -18.61 -2.58
CA LEU A 95 -9.26 -18.55 -2.16
C LEU A 95 -10.14 -19.47 -3.04
N PRO A 96 -10.99 -20.30 -2.44
CA PRO A 96 -11.86 -21.23 -3.17
C PRO A 96 -12.85 -20.51 -4.08
N GLN A 97 -13.13 -19.24 -3.82
CA GLN A 97 -13.97 -18.38 -4.65
C GLN A 97 -13.38 -18.13 -6.05
N HIS A 98 -12.05 -18.27 -6.25
CA HIS A 98 -11.45 -18.16 -7.58
C HIS A 98 -11.93 -19.23 -8.56
N VAL A 99 -12.44 -20.37 -8.07
CA VAL A 99 -13.06 -21.41 -8.89
C VAL A 99 -14.29 -20.86 -9.64
N LEU A 100 -14.98 -19.86 -9.09
CA LEU A 100 -16.14 -19.23 -9.74
C LEU A 100 -15.74 -18.42 -10.99
N VAL A 101 -14.52 -17.89 -11.05
CA VAL A 101 -14.03 -17.13 -12.22
C VAL A 101 -13.90 -18.02 -13.45
N GLN A 102 -13.58 -19.30 -13.25
CA GLN A 102 -13.43 -20.29 -14.33
C GLN A 102 -14.72 -21.06 -14.61
N TRP A 103 -15.78 -20.83 -13.82
CA TRP A 103 -17.06 -21.50 -13.99
C TRP A 103 -17.86 -20.88 -15.14
N THR A 104 -17.83 -21.55 -16.28
CA THR A 104 -18.51 -21.10 -17.52
C THR A 104 -19.64 -22.03 -17.96
N SER A 105 -19.74 -23.24 -17.39
CA SER A 105 -20.79 -24.21 -17.66
C SER A 105 -20.87 -25.27 -16.55
N GLY A 106 -21.99 -25.99 -16.47
CA GLY A 106 -22.25 -27.03 -15.46
C GLY A 106 -22.86 -26.50 -14.16
N PRO A 107 -23.18 -27.39 -13.19
CA PRO A 107 -23.72 -26.98 -11.90
C PRO A 107 -22.70 -26.14 -11.09
N PRO A 108 -23.16 -25.22 -10.22
CA PRO A 108 -22.30 -24.30 -9.49
C PRO A 108 -21.31 -25.03 -8.57
N PRO A 109 -20.03 -24.61 -8.51
CA PRO A 109 -19.04 -25.18 -7.62
C PRO A 109 -19.47 -25.06 -6.15
N ALA A 110 -19.39 -26.15 -5.38
CA ALA A 110 -19.67 -26.12 -3.95
C ALA A 110 -18.57 -25.35 -3.22
N LEU A 111 -18.86 -24.12 -2.79
CA LEU A 111 -17.94 -23.32 -1.98
C LEU A 111 -17.92 -23.86 -0.54
N PRO A 112 -16.75 -23.94 0.12
CA PRO A 112 -16.70 -24.22 1.55
C PRO A 112 -17.42 -23.10 2.34
N PRO A 113 -18.02 -23.43 3.50
CA PRO A 113 -18.75 -22.44 4.30
C PRO A 113 -17.83 -21.26 4.63
N SER A 114 -18.34 -20.04 4.42
CA SER A 114 -17.61 -18.80 4.67
C SER A 114 -17.01 -18.81 6.08
N LEU A 115 -15.69 -18.64 6.18
CA LEU A 115 -15.02 -18.39 7.45
C LEU A 115 -15.75 -17.25 8.17
N PRO A 116 -16.14 -17.41 9.44
CA PRO A 116 -16.85 -16.38 10.16
C PRO A 116 -16.01 -15.09 10.20
N PRO A 117 -16.65 -13.90 10.13
CA PRO A 117 -15.93 -12.64 10.28
C PRO A 117 -15.17 -12.64 11.62
N PRO A 118 -13.96 -12.04 11.68
CA PRO A 118 -13.23 -11.91 12.93
C PRO A 118 -14.14 -11.22 13.94
N SER A 119 -14.44 -11.95 15.01
CA SER A 119 -15.43 -11.62 16.00
C SER A 119 -15.27 -10.18 16.47
N ALA A 120 -16.37 -9.43 16.43
CA ALA A 120 -16.53 -8.24 17.25
C ALA A 120 -16.11 -8.62 18.68
N LEU A 121 -14.92 -8.15 19.10
CA LEU A 121 -14.49 -8.24 20.48
C LEU A 121 -15.53 -7.48 21.31
N SER A 122 -16.42 -8.26 21.92
CA SER A 122 -17.39 -7.82 22.90
C SER A 122 -16.66 -7.13 24.06
N ASN A 123 -16.93 -5.85 24.26
CA ASN A 123 -16.62 -5.14 25.50
C ASN A 123 -17.27 -5.88 26.68
N PRO A 124 -16.54 -6.18 27.77
CA PRO A 124 -17.17 -6.57 29.02
C PRO A 124 -17.71 -5.34 29.76
N THR A 125 -18.98 -5.48 30.17
CA THR A 125 -19.75 -4.84 31.26
C THR A 125 -19.14 -3.69 32.04
#